data_AF-A0A9D3T060-F1
#
_entry.id   AF-A0A9D3T060-F1
#
_cell.length_a   1.000
_cell.length_b   1.000
_cell.length_c   1.000
_cell.angle_alpha   90.00
_cell.angle_beta   90.00
_cell.angle_gamma   90.00
#
_symmetry.space_group_name_H-M   'P 1'
#
loop_
_entity.id
_entity.type
_entity.pdbx_description
1 polymer ?
#
loop_
_entity_poly.entity_id
_entity_poly.type
_entity_poly.pdbx_seq_one_letter_code
_entity_poly.pdbx_strand_id
1 'polypeptide(L)'
;MRSFPVRPRPALRHTAADTGAMRATLTALILSVSWVLVSPQPPQEGWTAPWFCHGYECPPYTVVHQYEDFEERLYNVTRWMSTEVEDATYTPLYNGFMRLYSYTDGANEAGKELALTRPVAVTVLESDSGEGKQTSIALYIGPNTDLPKPTDTSIKEVSMPAGTVYVRQFSGVAHEADWLENLRSLKSDLQSEGKQYNSQKYVAAGYDPPWNLINRHNEVYRNDFSSHPKRTPENRQRALQRFMCHCFVQTVWVCNKGIRSDVSNWRK
;
A
#
# COMPACT_ATOMS: atom_id res chain seq x y z
N MET A 1 -19.53 94.20 0.28
CA MET A 1 -18.71 94.55 1.46
C MET A 1 -19.58 94.44 2.70
N ARG A 2 -19.16 93.62 3.68
CA ARG A 2 -19.51 93.64 5.13
C ARG A 2 -21.00 93.33 5.45
N SER A 3 -21.39 92.53 6.45
CA SER A 3 -20.72 91.91 7.60
C SER A 3 -21.71 90.94 8.28
N PHE A 4 -21.23 89.80 8.79
CA PHE A 4 -21.95 88.90 9.72
C PHE A 4 -22.18 89.57 11.10
N PRO A 5 -23.12 89.06 11.91
CA PRO A 5 -22.71 88.45 13.19
C PRO A 5 -23.51 87.17 13.57
N VAL A 6 -22.88 86.08 13.98
CA VAL A 6 -22.54 85.61 15.36
C VAL A 6 -23.72 84.98 16.14
N ARG A 7 -23.47 83.74 16.60
CA ARG A 7 -24.33 82.79 17.34
C ARG A 7 -24.69 83.24 18.77
N PRO A 8 -25.55 82.44 19.44
CA PRO A 8 -25.16 81.87 20.73
C PRO A 8 -25.33 80.33 20.84
N ARG A 9 -24.38 79.70 21.53
CA ARG A 9 -24.54 78.47 22.37
C ARG A 9 -24.79 78.94 23.82
N PRO A 10 -25.08 78.12 24.86
CA PRO A 10 -25.06 76.64 24.99
C PRO A 10 -26.23 76.01 25.80
N ALA A 11 -26.29 74.67 25.89
CA ALA A 11 -26.32 73.96 27.18
C ALA A 11 -26.10 72.44 26.99
N LEU A 12 -25.10 71.92 27.68
CA LEU A 12 -24.86 70.50 27.94
C LEU A 12 -25.90 69.97 28.95
N ARG A 13 -26.41 68.76 28.75
CA ARG A 13 -26.59 67.79 29.84
C ARG A 13 -26.58 66.35 29.33
N HIS A 14 -25.86 65.54 30.08
CA HIS A 14 -25.59 64.12 29.92
C HIS A 14 -26.81 63.24 30.15
N THR A 15 -26.76 62.05 29.56
CA THR A 15 -27.21 60.70 30.01
C THR A 15 -27.70 59.96 28.76
N ALA A 16 -27.56 58.67 28.57
CA ALA A 16 -26.68 57.63 29.10
C ALA A 16 -26.68 56.54 28.01
N ALA A 17 -25.71 55.65 28.06
CA ALA A 17 -25.55 54.52 27.17
C ALA A 17 -26.86 53.72 26.96
N ASP A 18 -27.10 53.27 25.73
CA ASP A 18 -27.52 51.89 25.57
C ASP A 18 -26.99 51.27 24.28
N THR A 19 -26.85 49.97 24.36
CA THR A 19 -25.92 49.09 23.70
C THR A 19 -26.58 48.35 22.55
N GLY A 20 -25.75 47.94 21.59
CA GLY A 20 -25.92 46.66 20.91
C GLY A 20 -26.86 46.61 19.71
N ALA A 21 -26.28 46.57 18.52
CA ALA A 21 -26.46 45.46 17.57
C ALA A 21 -25.63 45.70 16.31
N MET A 22 -24.33 45.35 16.36
CA MET A 22 -23.57 45.08 15.14
C MET A 22 -24.14 43.80 14.52
N ARG A 23 -24.77 43.91 13.36
CA ARG A 23 -25.10 42.76 12.50
C ARG A 23 -23.81 42.22 11.90
N ALA A 24 -23.27 41.16 12.48
CA ALA A 24 -22.20 40.37 11.89
C ALA A 24 -22.80 39.44 10.83
N THR A 25 -22.51 39.68 9.56
CA THR A 25 -22.82 38.77 8.45
C THR A 25 -21.79 37.63 8.44
N LEU A 26 -22.19 36.43 8.88
CA LEU A 26 -21.42 35.21 8.70
C LEU A 26 -21.55 34.73 7.24
N THR A 27 -20.49 34.81 6.45
CA THR A 27 -20.33 34.01 5.23
C THR A 27 -19.85 32.61 5.62
N ALA A 28 -20.74 31.61 5.56
CA ALA A 28 -20.39 30.22 5.75
C ALA A 28 -19.73 29.66 4.47
N LEU A 29 -18.42 29.39 4.54
CA LEU A 29 -17.70 28.65 3.51
C LEU A 29 -17.92 27.15 3.76
N ILE A 30 -18.80 26.54 2.97
CA ILE A 30 -19.06 25.10 3.03
C ILE A 30 -17.91 24.39 2.31
N LEU A 31 -16.97 23.83 3.06
CA LEU A 31 -16.00 22.87 2.54
C LEU A 31 -16.75 21.56 2.25
N SER A 32 -17.15 21.34 1.00
CA SER A 32 -17.66 20.04 0.55
C SER A 32 -16.51 19.03 0.55
N VAL A 33 -16.34 18.31 1.66
CA VAL A 33 -15.53 17.09 1.67
C VAL A 33 -16.34 16.04 0.91
N SER A 34 -16.09 15.94 -0.38
CA SER A 34 -16.62 14.86 -1.20
C SER A 34 -16.01 13.55 -0.70
N TRP A 35 -16.77 12.83 0.12
CA TRP A 35 -16.51 11.43 0.40
C TRP A 35 -16.71 10.68 -0.92
N VAL A 36 -15.63 10.48 -1.68
CA VAL A 36 -15.63 9.48 -2.75
C VAL A 36 -15.79 8.14 -2.05
N LEU A 37 -17.03 7.65 -1.99
CA LEU A 37 -17.32 6.27 -1.63
C LEU A 37 -16.65 5.41 -2.69
N VAL A 38 -15.46 4.87 -2.37
CA VAL A 38 -14.86 3.80 -3.16
C VAL A 38 -15.75 2.58 -2.92
N SER A 39 -16.76 2.42 -3.79
CA SER A 39 -17.58 1.23 -3.82
C SER A 39 -16.69 0.03 -4.17
N PRO A 40 -16.79 -1.10 -3.45
CA PRO A 40 -16.15 -2.33 -3.87
C PRO A 40 -16.68 -2.70 -5.25
N GLN A 41 -15.78 -2.77 -6.23
CA GLN A 41 -16.16 -3.13 -7.59
C GLN A 41 -16.61 -4.60 -7.60
N PRO A 42 -17.74 -4.94 -8.26
CA PRO A 42 -18.10 -6.33 -8.49
C PRO A 42 -16.97 -7.06 -9.23
N PRO A 43 -16.96 -8.41 -9.25
CA PRO A 43 -16.05 -9.18 -10.10
C PRO A 43 -16.11 -8.60 -11.52
N GLN A 44 -14.95 -8.34 -12.13
CA GLN A 44 -14.88 -7.72 -13.45
C GLN A 44 -15.56 -8.62 -14.49
N GLU A 45 -16.83 -8.36 -14.80
CA GLU A 45 -17.48 -8.91 -15.98
C GLU A 45 -16.62 -8.53 -17.20
N GLY A 46 -16.14 -9.55 -17.92
CA GLY A 46 -15.33 -9.35 -19.12
C GLY A 46 -13.81 -9.27 -18.91
N TRP A 47 -13.28 -9.60 -17.73
CA TRP A 47 -11.82 -9.77 -17.58
C TRP A 47 -11.33 -11.01 -18.34
N THR A 48 -10.26 -10.83 -19.12
CA THR A 48 -9.59 -11.92 -19.85
C THR A 48 -8.19 -12.14 -19.28
N ALA A 49 -7.87 -13.39 -18.96
CA ALA A 49 -6.55 -13.74 -18.48
C ALA A 49 -5.46 -13.37 -19.51
N PRO A 50 -4.37 -12.70 -19.10
CA PRO A 50 -3.24 -12.40 -19.97
C PRO A 50 -2.59 -13.65 -20.56
N TRP A 51 -1.87 -13.50 -21.67
CA TRP A 51 -1.19 -14.61 -22.36
C TRP A 51 -0.27 -15.40 -21.43
N PHE A 52 0.41 -14.74 -20.50
CA PHE A 52 1.37 -15.36 -19.58
C PHE A 52 0.72 -16.28 -18.52
N CYS A 53 -0.62 -16.25 -18.41
CA CYS A 53 -1.35 -17.23 -17.62
C CYS A 53 -1.44 -18.60 -18.32
N HIS A 54 -1.07 -18.72 -19.61
CA HIS A 54 -1.11 -19.96 -20.42
C HIS A 54 -2.41 -20.76 -20.27
N GLY A 55 -3.56 -20.07 -20.20
CA GLY A 55 -4.88 -20.69 -20.06
C GLY A 55 -5.23 -21.18 -18.65
N TYR A 56 -4.35 -21.02 -17.66
CA TYR A 56 -4.65 -21.26 -16.26
C TYR A 56 -5.42 -20.09 -15.65
N GLU A 57 -6.19 -20.35 -14.61
CA GLU A 57 -6.82 -19.28 -13.83
C GLU A 57 -5.77 -18.41 -13.15
N CYS A 58 -6.00 -17.09 -13.20
CA CYS A 58 -5.13 -16.06 -12.66
C CYS A 58 -5.96 -15.05 -11.85
N PRO A 59 -5.36 -14.39 -10.84
CA PRO A 59 -6.06 -13.36 -10.09
C PRO A 59 -6.39 -12.16 -11.00
N PRO A 60 -7.67 -11.77 -11.11
CA PRO A 60 -8.06 -10.65 -11.96
C PRO A 60 -7.59 -9.32 -11.39
N TYR A 61 -7.25 -8.39 -12.29
CA TYR A 61 -6.77 -7.06 -11.95
C TYR A 61 -7.15 -6.02 -13.01
N THR A 62 -7.18 -4.75 -12.59
CA THR A 62 -7.22 -3.60 -13.50
C THR A 62 -5.85 -2.94 -13.54
N VAL A 63 -5.30 -2.66 -14.73
CA VAL A 63 -4.17 -1.72 -14.85
C VAL A 63 -4.71 -0.31 -14.68
N VAL A 64 -4.31 0.37 -13.60
CA VAL A 64 -4.68 1.75 -13.30
C VAL A 64 -3.73 2.72 -13.99
N HIS A 65 -2.44 2.37 -14.04
CA HIS A 65 -1.43 3.15 -14.73
C HIS A 65 -0.34 2.25 -15.32
N GLN A 66 0.11 2.57 -16.53
CA GLN A 66 1.25 1.96 -17.19
C GLN A 66 2.41 2.93 -17.15
N TYR A 67 3.48 2.58 -16.43
CA TYR A 67 4.75 3.27 -16.50
C TYR A 67 5.66 2.58 -17.53
N GLU A 68 6.81 3.18 -17.81
CA GLU A 68 7.82 2.62 -18.72
C GLU A 68 8.27 1.23 -18.26
N ASP A 69 8.49 1.09 -16.95
CA ASP A 69 9.18 -0.06 -16.35
C ASP A 69 8.33 -0.90 -15.39
N PHE A 70 7.14 -0.40 -15.03
CA PHE A 70 6.23 -1.08 -14.10
C PHE A 70 4.77 -0.72 -14.35
N GLU A 71 3.86 -1.48 -13.75
CA GLU A 71 2.42 -1.24 -13.77
C GLU A 71 1.91 -0.94 -12.36
N GLU A 72 0.96 -0.02 -12.27
CA GLU A 72 0.10 0.13 -11.10
C GLU A 72 -1.19 -0.64 -11.35
N ARG A 73 -1.40 -1.72 -10.60
CA ARG A 73 -2.56 -2.61 -10.73
C ARG A 73 -3.46 -2.51 -9.50
N LEU A 74 -4.77 -2.54 -9.72
CA LEU A 74 -5.77 -2.70 -8.67
C LEU A 74 -6.26 -4.15 -8.65
N TYR A 75 -6.06 -4.82 -7.52
CA TYR A 75 -6.60 -6.15 -7.25
C TYR A 75 -7.81 -6.05 -6.31
N ASN A 76 -8.81 -6.88 -6.58
CA ASN A 76 -9.85 -7.20 -5.59
C ASN A 76 -9.30 -8.19 -4.55
N VAL A 77 -10.11 -8.52 -3.55
CA VAL A 77 -9.74 -9.57 -2.58
C VAL A 77 -9.55 -10.88 -3.34
N THR A 78 -8.42 -11.55 -3.11
CA THR A 78 -8.08 -12.83 -3.74
C THR A 78 -7.82 -13.89 -2.69
N ARG A 79 -8.21 -15.13 -2.98
CA ARG A 79 -8.01 -16.30 -2.12
C ARG A 79 -6.80 -17.09 -2.62
N TRP A 80 -6.02 -17.62 -1.69
CA TRP A 80 -4.80 -18.37 -1.98
C TRP A 80 -4.65 -19.54 -1.02
N MET A 81 -4.18 -20.67 -1.51
CA MET A 81 -3.67 -21.75 -0.66
C MET A 81 -2.17 -21.53 -0.46
N SER A 82 -1.73 -21.48 0.78
CA SER A 82 -0.38 -21.06 1.15
C SER A 82 0.23 -22.00 2.17
N THR A 83 1.55 -22.14 2.10
CA THR A 83 2.34 -22.82 3.12
C THR A 83 3.62 -22.03 3.39
N GLU A 84 4.07 -22.06 4.64
CA GLU A 84 5.33 -21.44 5.04
C GLU A 84 6.51 -22.35 4.67
N VAL A 85 7.63 -21.71 4.39
CA VAL A 85 8.92 -22.35 4.07
C VAL A 85 10.04 -21.64 4.82
N GLU A 86 11.16 -22.32 4.96
CA GLU A 86 12.29 -21.85 5.75
C GLU A 86 12.87 -20.53 5.22
N ASP A 87 13.04 -20.42 3.90
CA ASP A 87 13.55 -19.23 3.22
C ASP A 87 13.15 -19.20 1.73
N ALA A 88 13.64 -18.19 1.00
CA ALA A 88 13.37 -17.98 -0.42
C ALA A 88 14.41 -18.64 -1.35
N THR A 89 15.16 -19.65 -0.88
CA THR A 89 16.07 -20.42 -1.72
C THR A 89 15.34 -21.53 -2.48
N TYR A 90 16.00 -22.11 -3.50
CA TYR A 90 15.37 -23.06 -4.42
C TYR A 90 14.74 -24.27 -3.71
N THR A 91 15.47 -24.93 -2.81
CA THR A 91 15.02 -26.20 -2.21
C THR A 91 13.79 -26.03 -1.31
N PRO A 92 13.75 -25.07 -0.35
CA PRO A 92 12.54 -24.79 0.43
C PRO A 92 11.35 -24.39 -0.44
N LEU A 93 11.55 -23.53 -1.44
CA LEU A 93 10.49 -23.13 -2.36
C LEU A 93 9.95 -24.31 -3.17
N TYR A 94 10.84 -25.16 -3.69
CA TYR A 94 10.46 -26.37 -4.40
C TYR A 94 9.65 -27.34 -3.52
N ASN A 95 10.11 -27.58 -2.29
CA ASN A 95 9.40 -28.45 -1.36
C ASN A 95 8.02 -27.89 -0.97
N GLY A 96 7.93 -26.57 -0.72
CA GLY A 96 6.67 -25.90 -0.46
C GLY A 96 5.72 -25.96 -1.67
N PHE A 97 6.23 -25.79 -2.89
CA PHE A 97 5.46 -25.97 -4.10
C PHE A 97 4.93 -27.40 -4.23
N MET A 98 5.80 -28.41 -4.06
CA MET A 98 5.41 -29.82 -4.15
C MET A 98 4.37 -30.21 -3.10
N ARG A 99 4.40 -29.58 -1.92
CA ARG A 99 3.36 -29.73 -0.90
C ARG A 99 2.00 -29.22 -1.40
N LEU A 100 1.95 -28.00 -1.93
CA LEU A 100 0.72 -27.44 -2.50
C LEU A 100 0.25 -28.22 -3.74
N TYR A 101 1.17 -28.63 -4.61
CA TYR A 101 0.89 -29.47 -5.77
C TYR A 101 0.26 -30.80 -5.36
N SER A 102 0.84 -31.51 -4.38
CA SER A 102 0.30 -32.78 -3.90
C SER A 102 -1.12 -32.61 -3.36
N TYR A 103 -1.39 -31.51 -2.65
CA TYR A 103 -2.74 -31.17 -2.20
C TYR A 103 -3.72 -30.98 -3.36
N THR A 104 -3.31 -30.29 -4.42
CA THR A 104 -4.13 -30.15 -5.64
C THR A 104 -4.27 -31.46 -6.42
N ASP A 105 -3.33 -32.39 -6.27
CA ASP A 105 -3.31 -33.71 -6.93
C ASP A 105 -4.01 -34.80 -6.08
N GLY A 106 -4.88 -34.39 -5.15
CA GLY A 106 -5.70 -35.32 -4.36
C GLY A 106 -5.17 -35.68 -2.97
N ALA A 107 -4.03 -35.15 -2.53
CA ALA A 107 -3.57 -35.29 -1.14
C ALA A 107 -4.36 -34.37 -0.17
N ASN A 108 -5.66 -34.62 -0.09
CA ASN A 108 -6.62 -33.96 0.78
C ASN A 108 -7.63 -35.00 1.28
N GLU A 109 -8.38 -34.68 2.34
CA GLU A 109 -9.26 -35.66 2.99
C GLU A 109 -10.35 -36.23 2.06
N ALA A 110 -10.68 -35.51 0.98
CA ALA A 110 -11.68 -35.92 0.00
C ALA A 110 -11.09 -36.65 -1.22
N GLY A 111 -9.77 -36.77 -1.34
CA GLY A 111 -9.13 -37.34 -2.54
C GLY A 111 -9.43 -36.56 -3.82
N LYS A 112 -9.77 -35.27 -3.71
CA LYS A 112 -10.30 -34.45 -4.81
C LYS A 112 -9.16 -33.73 -5.53
N GLU A 113 -9.08 -33.89 -6.85
CA GLU A 113 -8.18 -33.10 -7.68
C GLU A 113 -8.71 -31.66 -7.86
N LEU A 114 -7.79 -30.69 -7.85
CA LEU A 114 -8.04 -29.28 -8.06
C LEU A 114 -7.22 -28.80 -9.25
N ALA A 115 -7.81 -27.95 -10.10
CA ALA A 115 -7.07 -27.32 -11.18
C ALA A 115 -5.93 -26.46 -10.61
N LEU A 116 -4.74 -26.62 -11.17
CA LEU A 116 -3.64 -25.70 -10.90
C LEU A 116 -4.00 -24.29 -11.39
N THR A 117 -3.41 -23.31 -10.74
CA THR A 117 -3.62 -21.89 -11.02
C THR A 117 -2.27 -21.19 -11.12
N ARG A 118 -2.30 -19.93 -11.53
CA ARG A 118 -1.11 -19.09 -11.64
C ARG A 118 -1.37 -17.71 -11.02
N PRO A 119 -0.31 -16.97 -10.69
CA PRO A 119 1.09 -17.42 -10.58
C PRO A 119 1.32 -18.31 -9.35
N VAL A 120 2.51 -18.93 -9.30
CA VAL A 120 3.13 -19.34 -8.03
C VAL A 120 3.67 -18.07 -7.38
N ALA A 121 3.09 -17.68 -6.24
CA ALA A 121 3.45 -16.46 -5.52
C ALA A 121 4.32 -16.79 -4.30
N VAL A 122 5.54 -16.25 -4.27
CA VAL A 122 6.45 -16.32 -3.12
C VAL A 122 6.41 -14.98 -2.40
N THR A 123 5.89 -14.97 -1.18
CA THR A 123 5.84 -13.79 -0.33
C THR A 123 6.96 -13.82 0.69
N VAL A 124 7.73 -12.74 0.77
CA VAL A 124 8.73 -12.53 1.82
C VAL A 124 8.33 -11.33 2.65
N LEU A 125 8.26 -11.54 3.97
CA LEU A 125 8.02 -10.51 4.97
C LEU A 125 9.28 -10.35 5.83
N GLU A 126 9.86 -9.16 5.83
CA GLU A 126 11.03 -8.80 6.62
C GLU A 126 10.61 -8.17 7.95
N SER A 127 11.24 -8.60 9.04
CA SER A 127 11.01 -8.03 10.37
C SER A 127 11.52 -6.59 10.48
N ASP A 128 10.80 -5.75 11.24
CA ASP A 128 11.23 -4.38 11.60
C ASP A 128 12.56 -4.36 12.36
N SER A 129 12.88 -5.43 13.10
CA SER A 129 14.14 -5.55 13.87
C SER A 129 15.32 -5.96 13.01
N GLY A 130 15.11 -6.32 11.74
CA GLY A 130 16.12 -6.95 10.88
C GLY A 130 16.45 -8.40 11.26
N GLU A 131 15.85 -8.92 12.33
CA GLU A 131 15.99 -10.31 12.76
C GLU A 131 14.79 -11.12 12.28
N GLY A 132 15.05 -11.98 11.29
CA GLY A 132 14.06 -12.93 10.76
C GLY A 132 13.36 -12.47 9.48
N LYS A 133 13.16 -13.43 8.58
CA LYS A 133 12.31 -13.31 7.39
C LYS A 133 11.28 -14.43 7.43
N GLN A 134 10.02 -14.10 7.21
CA GLN A 134 8.98 -15.10 7.01
C GLN A 134 8.76 -15.26 5.51
N THR A 135 8.93 -16.49 5.02
CA THR A 135 8.72 -16.82 3.61
C THR A 135 7.54 -17.77 3.48
N SER A 136 6.70 -17.52 2.49
CA SER A 136 5.59 -18.40 2.15
C SER A 136 5.44 -18.51 0.66
N ILE A 137 4.98 -19.67 0.22
CA ILE A 137 4.59 -19.92 -1.16
C ILE A 137 3.08 -20.10 -1.22
N ALA A 138 2.48 -19.64 -2.31
CA ALA A 138 1.04 -19.66 -2.47
C ALA A 138 0.61 -19.90 -3.92
N LEU A 139 -0.52 -20.58 -4.09
CA LEU A 139 -1.23 -20.76 -5.35
C LEU A 139 -2.60 -20.09 -5.27
N TYR A 140 -3.02 -19.48 -6.37
CA TYR A 140 -4.30 -18.79 -6.44
C TYR A 140 -5.46 -19.78 -6.31
N ILE A 141 -6.58 -19.34 -5.73
CA ILE A 141 -7.81 -20.11 -5.69
C ILE A 141 -8.83 -19.38 -6.55
N GLY A 142 -9.24 -20.04 -7.64
CA GLY A 142 -10.24 -19.53 -8.56
C GLY A 142 -11.59 -19.21 -7.90
N PRO A 143 -12.41 -18.39 -8.56
CA PRO A 143 -13.76 -18.11 -8.11
C PRO A 143 -14.57 -19.41 -8.05
N ASN A 144 -15.43 -19.55 -7.03
CA ASN A 144 -16.29 -20.73 -6.83
C ASN A 144 -15.55 -22.05 -6.56
N THR A 145 -14.24 -22.03 -6.34
CA THR A 145 -13.49 -23.21 -5.91
C THR A 145 -13.69 -23.46 -4.42
N ASP A 146 -14.28 -24.62 -4.11
CA ASP A 146 -14.40 -25.15 -2.76
C ASP A 146 -13.21 -26.07 -2.44
N LEU A 147 -12.48 -25.72 -1.38
CA LEU A 147 -11.24 -26.37 -0.99
C LEU A 147 -11.51 -27.55 -0.04
N PRO A 148 -11.13 -28.79 -0.41
CA PRO A 148 -11.19 -29.91 0.51
C PRO A 148 -10.22 -29.69 1.69
N LYS A 149 -10.54 -30.26 2.85
CA LYS A 149 -9.66 -30.14 4.02
C LYS A 149 -8.28 -30.77 3.72
N PRO A 150 -7.17 -30.04 3.92
CA PRO A 150 -5.85 -30.58 3.65
C PRO A 150 -5.48 -31.67 4.68
N THR A 151 -4.81 -32.72 4.22
CA THR A 151 -4.20 -33.72 5.11
C THR A 151 -2.93 -33.19 5.77
N ASP A 152 -2.25 -32.25 5.12
CA ASP A 152 -1.11 -31.51 5.68
C ASP A 152 -1.59 -30.20 6.31
N THR A 153 -1.51 -30.11 7.64
CA THR A 153 -1.97 -28.93 8.41
C THR A 153 -1.13 -27.67 8.22
N SER A 154 0.03 -27.76 7.54
CA SER A 154 0.84 -26.59 7.18
C SER A 154 0.28 -25.82 5.98
N ILE A 155 -0.68 -26.39 5.24
CA ILE A 155 -1.41 -25.72 4.17
C ILE A 155 -2.57 -24.94 4.77
N LYS A 156 -2.65 -23.66 4.45
CA LYS A 156 -3.67 -22.73 4.95
C LYS A 156 -4.30 -21.99 3.78
N GLU A 157 -5.59 -21.74 3.88
CA GLU A 157 -6.22 -20.74 3.03
C GLU A 157 -5.94 -19.34 3.59
N VAL A 158 -5.43 -18.44 2.74
CA VAL A 158 -5.15 -17.05 3.07
C VAL A 158 -5.83 -16.13 2.07
N SER A 159 -6.27 -14.97 2.53
CA SER A 159 -6.82 -13.92 1.66
C SER A 159 -5.79 -12.80 1.49
N MET A 160 -5.50 -12.43 0.25
CA MET A 160 -4.81 -11.18 -0.04
C MET A 160 -5.86 -10.07 -0.17
N PRO A 161 -5.76 -8.99 0.62
CA PRO A 161 -6.75 -7.92 0.60
C PRO A 161 -6.75 -7.16 -0.72
N ALA A 162 -7.90 -6.58 -1.07
CA ALA A 162 -7.99 -5.66 -2.18
C ALA A 162 -7.05 -4.47 -1.98
N GLY A 163 -6.45 -3.99 -3.07
CA GLY A 163 -5.57 -2.84 -3.01
C GLY A 163 -4.69 -2.67 -4.24
N THR A 164 -3.93 -1.58 -4.20
CA THR A 164 -2.97 -1.22 -5.24
C THR A 164 -1.69 -2.02 -5.07
N VAL A 165 -1.24 -2.62 -6.17
CA VAL A 165 0.00 -3.38 -6.29
C VAL A 165 0.81 -2.82 -7.45
N TYR A 166 2.06 -2.47 -7.18
CA TYR A 166 3.02 -2.10 -8.20
C TYR A 166 3.76 -3.33 -8.68
N VAL A 167 3.81 -3.51 -10.00
CA VAL A 167 4.31 -4.74 -10.63
C VAL A 167 5.38 -4.41 -11.66
N ARG A 168 6.60 -4.91 -11.45
CA ARG A 168 7.64 -4.92 -12.49
C ARG A 168 7.69 -6.30 -13.13
N GLN A 169 7.66 -6.32 -14.45
CA GLN A 169 7.70 -7.53 -15.27
C GLN A 169 9.11 -7.71 -15.83
N PHE A 170 9.56 -8.96 -15.95
CA PHE A 170 10.81 -9.29 -16.61
C PHE A 170 10.77 -10.71 -17.19
N SER A 171 11.65 -10.99 -18.15
CA SER A 171 11.70 -12.27 -18.86
C SER A 171 12.95 -13.07 -18.51
N GLY A 172 13.07 -14.27 -19.07
CA GLY A 172 14.17 -15.19 -18.84
C GLY A 172 13.97 -16.15 -17.66
N VAL A 173 14.92 -17.06 -17.48
CA VAL A 173 14.95 -17.96 -16.32
C VAL A 173 15.40 -17.15 -15.12
N ALA A 174 14.49 -16.90 -14.18
CA ALA A 174 14.78 -16.07 -13.02
C ALA A 174 15.51 -16.86 -11.93
N HIS A 175 16.74 -16.46 -11.64
CA HIS A 175 17.50 -16.87 -10.46
C HIS A 175 17.28 -15.86 -9.32
N GLU A 176 17.72 -16.22 -8.11
CA GLU A 176 17.57 -15.36 -6.92
C GLU A 176 18.10 -13.93 -7.15
N ALA A 177 19.24 -13.81 -7.83
CA ALA A 177 19.84 -12.51 -8.15
C ALA A 177 18.92 -11.65 -9.04
N ASP A 178 18.26 -12.24 -10.03
CA ASP A 178 17.37 -11.54 -10.96
C ASP A 178 16.13 -11.01 -10.24
N TRP A 179 15.55 -11.81 -9.33
CA TRP A 179 14.43 -11.37 -8.49
C TRP A 179 14.81 -10.17 -7.64
N LEU A 180 15.98 -10.22 -6.99
CA LEU A 180 16.46 -9.13 -6.14
C LEU A 180 16.82 -7.88 -6.94
N GLU A 181 17.39 -8.03 -8.13
CA GLU A 181 17.69 -6.91 -9.04
C GLU A 181 16.42 -6.20 -9.51
N ASN A 182 15.41 -6.95 -9.98
CA ASN A 182 14.13 -6.37 -10.38
C ASN A 182 13.39 -5.74 -9.20
N LEU A 183 13.50 -6.33 -8.00
CA LEU A 183 12.93 -5.73 -6.79
C LEU A 183 13.61 -4.40 -6.43
N ARG A 184 14.93 -4.29 -6.57
CA ARG A 184 15.68 -3.04 -6.36
C ARG A 184 15.33 -1.99 -7.41
N SER A 185 15.18 -2.41 -8.67
CA SER A 185 14.80 -1.52 -9.76
C SER A 185 13.39 -0.95 -9.53
N LEU A 186 12.41 -1.82 -9.27
CA LEU A 186 11.05 -1.39 -8.90
C LEU A 186 11.06 -0.43 -7.70
N LYS A 187 11.88 -0.69 -6.68
CA LYS A 187 12.02 0.20 -5.54
C LYS A 187 12.48 1.61 -5.97
N SER A 188 13.46 1.70 -6.86
CA SER A 188 13.98 2.96 -7.40
C SER A 188 12.91 3.70 -8.19
N ASP A 189 12.20 3.00 -9.08
CA ASP A 189 11.16 3.59 -9.93
C ASP A 189 9.98 4.12 -9.10
N LEU A 190 9.58 3.39 -8.06
CA LEU A 190 8.54 3.86 -7.13
C LEU A 190 8.99 5.10 -6.36
N GLN A 191 10.28 5.20 -6.01
CA GLN A 191 10.81 6.38 -5.34
C GLN A 191 10.89 7.60 -6.26
N SER A 192 11.28 7.43 -7.52
CA SER A 192 11.29 8.54 -8.50
C SER A 192 9.87 9.05 -8.80
N GLU A 193 8.89 8.15 -8.81
CA GLU A 193 7.47 8.48 -9.00
C GLU A 193 6.75 8.93 -7.71
N GLY A 194 7.46 8.97 -6.57
CA GLY A 194 6.88 9.38 -5.29
C GLY A 194 5.80 8.43 -4.74
N LYS A 195 5.78 7.18 -5.20
CA LYS A 195 4.82 6.15 -4.79
C LYS A 195 5.15 5.60 -3.41
N GLN A 196 4.11 5.45 -2.60
CA GLN A 196 4.21 4.86 -1.26
C GLN A 196 3.99 3.35 -1.37
N TYR A 197 4.83 2.55 -0.69
CA TYR A 197 4.74 1.08 -0.73
C TYR A 197 5.30 0.44 0.54
N ASN A 198 4.78 -0.73 0.90
CA ASN A 198 5.30 -1.52 2.01
C ASN A 198 6.73 -2.00 1.72
N SER A 199 7.72 -1.44 2.42
CA SER A 199 9.13 -1.81 2.27
C SER A 199 9.46 -3.17 2.87
N GLN A 200 8.67 -3.67 3.82
CA GLN A 200 8.90 -4.94 4.52
C GLN A 200 8.38 -6.16 3.78
N LYS A 201 7.46 -5.96 2.83
CA LYS A 201 6.82 -7.05 2.10
C LYS A 201 7.07 -6.91 0.60
N TYR A 202 7.43 -8.02 -0.03
CA TYR A 202 7.39 -8.15 -1.48
C TYR A 202 6.89 -9.52 -1.88
N VAL A 203 6.48 -9.65 -3.13
CA VAL A 203 6.09 -10.93 -3.73
C VAL A 203 6.89 -11.14 -5.01
N ALA A 204 7.41 -12.34 -5.21
CA ALA A 204 7.90 -12.82 -6.50
C ALA A 204 6.85 -13.77 -7.09
N ALA A 205 6.45 -13.55 -8.33
CA ALA A 205 5.40 -14.31 -9.00
C ALA A 205 5.97 -14.98 -10.25
N GLY A 206 6.02 -16.31 -10.23
CA GLY A 206 6.44 -17.15 -11.35
C GLY A 206 5.24 -17.76 -12.05
N TYR A 207 5.17 -17.62 -13.37
CA TYR A 207 4.07 -18.16 -14.18
C TYR A 207 4.47 -19.44 -14.90
N ASP A 208 5.74 -19.57 -15.24
CA ASP A 208 6.25 -20.63 -16.10
C ASP A 208 6.99 -21.73 -15.32
N PRO A 209 6.79 -23.01 -15.71
CA PRO A 209 7.57 -24.11 -15.17
C PRO A 209 9.06 -24.01 -15.56
N PRO A 210 9.95 -24.68 -14.82
CA PRO A 210 11.41 -24.54 -15.01
C PRO A 210 11.93 -25.05 -16.36
N TRP A 211 11.22 -25.95 -17.04
CA TRP A 211 11.59 -26.46 -18.37
C TRP A 211 11.21 -25.53 -19.53
N ASN A 212 10.39 -24.50 -19.29
CA ASN A 212 10.14 -23.46 -20.29
C ASN A 212 11.33 -22.50 -20.29
N LEU A 213 12.13 -22.49 -21.36
CA LEU A 213 13.32 -21.63 -21.47
C LEU A 213 13.07 -20.33 -22.24
N ILE A 214 11.99 -20.25 -23.02
CA ILE A 214 11.65 -19.10 -23.88
C ILE A 214 10.29 -18.52 -23.51
N ASN A 215 10.08 -17.23 -23.81
CA ASN A 215 8.82 -16.50 -23.55
C ASN A 215 8.32 -16.62 -22.10
N ARG A 216 9.25 -16.62 -21.14
CA ARG A 216 8.89 -16.65 -19.73
C ARG A 216 8.42 -15.28 -19.26
N HIS A 217 7.49 -15.31 -18.32
CA HIS A 217 6.96 -14.13 -17.64
C HIS A 217 7.16 -14.26 -16.13
N ASN A 218 7.87 -13.29 -15.57
CA ASN A 218 8.14 -13.19 -14.14
C ASN A 218 7.75 -11.81 -13.65
N GLU A 219 7.26 -11.71 -12.43
CA GLU A 219 6.85 -10.44 -11.86
C GLU A 219 7.31 -10.27 -10.40
N VAL A 220 7.72 -9.05 -10.04
CA VAL A 220 7.92 -8.66 -8.63
C VAL A 220 6.91 -7.61 -8.20
N TYR A 221 6.34 -7.79 -7.01
CA TYR A 221 5.27 -6.94 -6.49
C TYR A 221 5.69 -6.15 -5.26
N ARG A 222 5.15 -4.93 -5.16
CA ARG A 222 5.12 -4.12 -3.94
C ARG A 222 3.70 -3.60 -3.73
N ASN A 223 3.11 -3.88 -2.58
CA ASN A 223 1.79 -3.35 -2.23
C ASN A 223 1.92 -1.92 -1.69
N ASP A 224 0.93 -1.08 -1.98
CA ASP A 224 0.78 0.22 -1.29
C ASP A 224 0.56 0.00 0.23
N PHE A 225 1.04 0.92 1.07
CA PHE A 225 0.81 0.91 2.51
C PHE A 225 -0.68 0.87 2.87
N SER A 226 -1.55 1.41 2.01
CA SER A 226 -2.99 1.46 2.21
C SER A 226 -3.68 0.09 2.18
N SER A 227 -3.04 -0.95 1.63
CA SER A 227 -3.63 -2.29 1.50
C SER A 227 -3.57 -3.13 2.79
N HIS A 228 -3.04 -2.60 3.90
CA HIS A 228 -3.25 -3.22 5.21
C HIS A 228 -4.68 -2.90 5.69
N PRO A 229 -5.39 -3.84 6.35
CA PRO A 229 -6.67 -3.53 6.98
C PRO A 229 -6.51 -2.26 7.81
N LYS A 230 -7.36 -1.26 7.49
CA LYS A 230 -7.21 0.14 7.91
C LYS A 230 -6.69 0.22 9.34
N ARG A 231 -5.49 0.81 9.53
CA ARG A 231 -5.14 1.41 10.81
C ARG A 231 -6.32 2.31 11.20
N THR A 232 -6.96 1.99 12.32
CA THR A 232 -8.11 2.72 12.87
C THR A 232 -7.82 4.23 12.91
N PRO A 233 -8.86 5.10 12.90
CA PRO A 233 -8.67 6.55 13.00
C PRO A 233 -7.75 6.98 14.16
N GLU A 234 -7.80 6.26 15.29
CA GLU A 234 -6.89 6.45 16.42
C GLU A 234 -5.41 6.23 16.08
N ASN A 235 -5.11 5.25 15.23
CA ASN A 235 -3.74 4.96 14.79
C ASN A 235 -3.24 5.96 13.74
N ARG A 236 -4.12 6.61 12.97
CA ARG A 236 -3.76 7.77 12.13
C ARG A 236 -3.34 8.96 12.99
N GLN A 237 -4.07 9.21 14.07
CA GLN A 237 -3.77 10.31 14.98
C GLN A 237 -2.45 10.08 15.72
N ARG A 238 -2.19 8.85 16.18
CA ARG A 238 -0.89 8.49 16.77
C ARG A 238 0.27 8.53 15.77
N ALA A 239 0.07 8.15 14.51
CA ALA A 239 1.09 8.22 13.47
C ALA A 239 1.40 9.68 13.06
N LEU A 240 0.38 10.52 12.88
CA LEU A 240 0.53 11.96 12.66
C LEU A 240 1.18 12.64 13.87
N GLN A 241 0.82 12.25 15.08
CA GLN A 241 1.40 12.79 16.31
C GLN A 241 2.85 12.35 16.49
N ARG A 242 3.21 11.12 16.10
CA ARG A 242 4.62 10.66 16.04
C ARG A 242 5.41 11.38 14.96
N PHE A 243 4.85 11.57 13.77
CA PHE A 243 5.48 12.29 12.66
C PHE A 243 5.69 13.77 13.00
N MET A 244 4.66 14.42 13.55
CA MET A 244 4.73 15.80 14.05
C MET A 244 5.71 15.93 15.22
N CYS A 245 5.75 14.98 16.17
CA CYS A 245 6.78 14.96 17.20
C CYS A 245 8.18 14.78 16.62
N HIS A 246 8.37 13.94 15.60
CA HIS A 246 9.68 13.72 15.01
C HIS A 246 10.17 14.95 14.24
N CYS A 247 9.29 15.60 13.46
CA CYS A 247 9.57 16.89 12.85
C CYS A 247 9.84 17.97 13.92
N PHE A 248 9.03 18.06 14.97
CA PHE A 248 9.22 19.05 16.03
C PHE A 248 10.53 18.83 16.80
N VAL A 249 10.90 17.58 17.09
CA VAL A 249 12.18 17.24 17.73
C VAL A 249 13.36 17.56 16.80
N GLN A 250 13.26 17.29 15.49
CA GLN A 250 14.29 17.69 14.53
C GLN A 250 14.39 19.21 14.40
N THR A 251 13.26 19.94 14.33
CA THR A 251 13.26 21.41 14.25
C THR A 251 13.80 22.05 15.52
N VAL A 252 13.44 21.55 16.70
CA VAL A 252 13.97 22.02 17.99
C VAL A 252 15.46 21.68 18.14
N TRP A 253 15.90 20.51 17.68
CA TRP A 253 17.31 20.13 17.73
C TRP A 253 18.17 20.96 16.76
N VAL A 254 17.66 21.25 15.55
CA VAL A 254 18.32 22.14 14.58
C VAL A 254 18.36 23.58 15.11
N CYS A 255 17.27 24.09 15.70
CA CYS A 255 17.26 25.42 16.34
C CYS A 255 18.24 25.51 17.53
N ASN A 256 18.30 24.48 18.38
CA ASN A 256 19.17 24.51 19.57
C ASN A 256 20.66 24.33 19.22
N LYS A 257 20.98 23.65 18.11
CA LYS A 257 22.34 23.65 17.53
C LYS A 257 22.70 24.97 16.85
N GLY A 258 21.75 25.62 16.17
CA GLY A 258 21.94 26.96 15.59
C GLY A 258 22.20 28.04 16.65
N ILE A 259 21.54 27.97 17.80
CA ILE A 259 21.70 28.96 18.88
C ILE A 259 23.01 28.77 19.68
N ARG A 260 23.57 27.55 19.74
CA ARG A 260 24.83 27.29 20.47
C ARG A 260 26.11 27.62 19.69
N SER A 261 26.04 27.93 18.41
CA SER A 261 27.23 28.26 17.60
C SER A 261 27.51 29.76 17.46
N ASP A 262 26.72 30.64 18.09
CA ASP A 262 26.84 32.09 17.90
C ASP A 262 26.85 32.91 19.21
N VAL A 263 27.41 32.35 20.29
CA VAL A 263 27.58 33.04 21.59
C VAL A 263 29.02 32.98 22.11
N SER A 264 30.02 32.95 21.23
CA SER A 264 31.43 33.01 21.62
C SER A 264 32.22 34.19 21.02
N ASN A 265 31.57 35.24 20.51
CA ASN A 265 32.31 36.40 19.97
C ASN A 265 31.80 37.79 20.39
N TRP A 266 31.10 37.90 21.52
CA TRP A 266 30.75 39.20 22.10
C TRP A 266 31.04 39.23 23.61
N ARG A 267 32.32 39.34 23.96
CA ARG A 267 32.81 40.01 25.19
C ARG A 267 34.35 40.05 25.16
N LYS A 268 34.87 41.25 24.88
CA LYS A 268 36.19 41.81 25.25
C LYS A 268 37.44 41.05 24.84
#